data_AF-A0A938B5C8-F1
#
_entry.id   AF-A0A938B5C8-F1
#
_cell.length_a   1.000
_cell.length_b   1.000
_cell.length_c   1.000
_cell.angle_alpha   90.00
_cell.angle_beta   90.00
_cell.angle_gamma   90.00
#
_symmetry.space_group_name_H-M   'P 1'
#
loop_
_entity.id
_entity.type
_entity.pdbx_description
1 polymer ?
#
loop_
_entity_poly.entity_id
_entity_poly.type
_entity_poly.pdbx_seq_one_letter_code
_entity_poly.pdbx_strand_id
1 'polypeptide(L)'
;MASSKEVSIENVKEWPEEHVRTLKKNWITTVEQVIATSATPGGLNLLAQQLAVSEEEMRRLVDVARTYLDPLVVAEMEQPVDVSQYGLGALKPKSR
;
A
#
# COMPACT_ATOMS: atom_id res chain seq x y z
N MET A 1 -16.84 13.73 -7.23
CA MET A 1 -15.53 13.07 -7.38
C MET A 1 -14.59 13.76 -6.40
N ALA A 2 -14.32 13.13 -5.25
CA ALA A 2 -13.38 13.67 -4.30
C ALA A 2 -11.99 13.63 -4.95
N SER A 3 -11.37 14.79 -5.13
CA SER A 3 -9.96 14.88 -5.46
C SER A 3 -9.21 14.45 -4.21
N SER A 4 -8.97 13.14 -4.04
CA SER A 4 -8.10 12.64 -2.98
C SER A 4 -6.72 13.18 -3.30
N LYS A 5 -6.31 14.24 -2.59
CA LYS A 5 -4.92 14.70 -2.60
C LYS A 5 -4.08 13.56 -2.04
N GLU A 6 -3.49 12.77 -2.93
CA GLU A 6 -2.55 11.73 -2.54
C GLU A 6 -1.44 12.35 -1.69
N VAL A 7 -1.15 11.73 -0.54
CA VAL A 7 -0.09 12.21 0.33
C VAL A 7 1.23 11.64 -0.16
N SER A 8 2.10 12.50 -0.69
CA SER A 8 3.46 12.09 -1.08
C SER A 8 4.23 11.51 0.11
N ILE A 9 4.95 10.39 -0.10
CA ILE A 9 5.80 9.80 0.94
C ILE A 9 6.92 10.72 1.42
N GLU A 10 7.29 11.74 0.64
CA GLU A 10 8.28 12.74 1.03
C GLU A 10 7.77 13.65 2.18
N ASN A 11 6.47 13.67 2.44
CA ASN A 11 5.88 14.44 3.52
C ASN A 11 5.92 13.71 4.87
N VAL A 12 6.29 12.42 4.89
CA VAL A 12 6.42 11.61 6.11
C VAL A 12 7.80 11.85 6.73
N LYS A 13 7.87 12.72 7.73
CA LYS A 13 9.15 13.23 8.27
C LYS A 13 9.85 12.25 9.19
N GLU A 14 9.09 11.30 9.74
CA GLU A 14 9.56 10.25 10.62
C GLU A 14 10.28 9.14 9.86
N TRP A 15 10.18 9.11 8.53
CA TRP A 15 10.82 8.11 7.71
C TRP A 15 12.25 8.51 7.34
N PRO A 16 13.23 7.59 7.44
CA PRO A 16 14.56 7.82 6.91
C PRO A 16 14.51 8.16 5.42
N GLU A 17 15.29 9.16 4.99
CA GLU A 17 15.37 9.56 3.57
C GLU A 17 15.77 8.40 2.65
N GLU A 18 16.57 7.46 3.16
CA GLU A 18 16.94 6.25 2.44
C GLU A 18 15.72 5.37 2.15
N HIS A 19 14.83 5.19 3.11
CA HIS A 19 13.61 4.40 2.92
C HIS A 19 12.71 5.07 1.88
N VAL A 20 12.51 6.39 1.98
CA VAL A 20 11.75 7.17 0.98
C VAL A 20 12.35 6.99 -0.42
N ARG A 21 13.67 7.09 -0.55
CA ARG A 21 14.36 6.91 -1.83
C ARG A 21 14.16 5.50 -2.40
N THR A 22 14.23 4.47 -1.56
CA THR A 22 14.03 3.06 -1.97
C THR A 22 12.59 2.82 -2.41
N LEU A 23 11.60 3.33 -1.68
CA LEU A 23 10.19 3.24 -2.09
C LEU A 23 9.94 3.92 -3.44
N LYS A 24 10.49 5.13 -3.66
CA LYS A 24 10.38 5.82 -4.95
C LYS A 24 11.00 5.03 -6.10
N LYS A 25 12.12 4.35 -5.89
CA LYS A 25 12.73 3.47 -6.91
C LYS A 25 11.81 2.31 -7.30
N ASN A 26 10.97 1.86 -6.36
CA ASN A 26 9.97 0.83 -6.55
C ASN A 26 8.60 1.37 -6.98
N TRP A 27 8.54 2.64 -7.43
CA TRP A 27 7.31 3.32 -7.85
C TRP A 27 6.24 3.47 -6.77
N ILE A 28 6.64 3.35 -5.50
CA ILE A 28 5.81 3.68 -4.35
C ILE A 28 6.11 5.12 -3.97
N THR A 29 5.23 6.04 -4.33
CA THR A 29 5.39 7.49 -4.18
C THR A 29 4.39 8.12 -3.23
N THR A 30 3.36 7.38 -2.80
CA THR A 30 2.31 7.89 -1.91
C THR A 30 2.12 7.04 -0.67
N VAL A 31 1.63 7.65 0.40
CA VAL A 31 1.29 7.01 1.68
C VAL A 31 0.20 5.97 1.48
N GLU A 32 -0.79 6.28 0.65
CA GLU A 32 -1.88 5.39 0.25
C GLU A 32 -1.34 4.09 -0.37
N GLN A 33 -0.36 4.20 -1.27
CA GLN A 33 0.24 3.03 -1.91
C GLN A 33 0.97 2.13 -0.90
N VAL A 34 1.63 2.71 0.11
CA VAL A 34 2.28 1.92 1.16
C VAL A 34 1.25 1.17 1.99
N ILE A 35 0.18 1.85 2.42
CA ILE A 35 -0.90 1.25 3.21
C ILE A 35 -1.59 0.14 2.41
N ALA A 36 -2.02 0.43 1.18
CA ALA A 36 -2.66 -0.53 0.29
C ALA A 36 -1.76 -1.74 0.01
N THR A 37 -0.47 -1.52 -0.26
CA THR A 37 0.49 -2.62 -0.47
C THR A 37 0.64 -3.45 0.80
N SER A 38 0.76 -2.83 1.96
CA SER A 38 0.93 -3.53 3.24
C SER A 38 -0.29 -4.39 3.62
N ALA A 39 -1.49 -3.99 3.17
CA ALA A 39 -2.74 -4.71 3.39
C ALA A 39 -2.89 -5.97 2.52
N THR A 40 -2.10 -6.10 1.44
CA THR A 40 -2.11 -7.31 0.61
C THR A 40 -1.46 -8.51 1.33
N PRO A 41 -1.86 -9.76 1.01
CA PRO A 41 -1.21 -10.95 1.54
C PRO A 41 0.29 -10.96 1.25
N GLY A 42 1.12 -10.91 2.30
CA GLY A 42 2.58 -10.88 2.20
C GLY A 42 3.19 -9.52 1.83
N GLY A 43 2.37 -8.50 1.54
CA GLY A 43 2.85 -7.18 1.13
C GLY A 43 3.67 -6.46 2.20
N LEU A 44 3.27 -6.58 3.47
CA LEU A 44 4.04 -6.07 4.61
C LEU A 44 5.45 -6.68 4.67
N ASN A 45 5.55 -8.00 4.50
CA ASN A 45 6.83 -8.70 4.53
C ASN A 45 7.71 -8.32 3.33
N LEU A 46 7.12 -8.17 2.14
CA LEU A 46 7.81 -7.67 0.95
C LEU A 46 8.38 -6.27 1.16
N LEU A 47 7.57 -5.34 1.71
CA LEU A 47 8.03 -3.98 2.01
C LEU A 47 9.18 -3.98 3.02
N ALA A 48 9.07 -4.81 4.07
CA ALA A 48 10.13 -4.96 5.06
C ALA A 48 11.45 -5.44 4.41
N GLN A 49 11.38 -6.44 3.53
CA GLN A 49 12.54 -6.93 2.79
C GLN A 49 13.14 -5.87 1.86
N GLN A 50 12.30 -5.13 1.13
CA GLN A 50 12.74 -4.07 0.21
C GLN A 50 13.49 -2.95 0.95
N LEU A 51 13.05 -2.62 2.16
CA LEU A 51 13.68 -1.62 3.01
C LEU A 51 14.79 -2.19 3.91
N ALA A 52 15.05 -3.50 3.84
CA ALA A 52 16.00 -4.20 4.71
C ALA A 52 15.75 -3.97 6.22
N VAL A 53 14.48 -3.87 6.62
CA VAL A 53 14.03 -3.73 8.01
C VAL A 53 13.30 -4.97 8.49
N SER A 54 13.07 -5.09 9.81
CA SER A 54 12.23 -6.15 10.36
C SER A 54 10.76 -5.92 10.01
N GLU A 55 9.96 -6.98 10.03
CA GLU A 55 8.51 -6.86 9.82
C GLU A 55 7.85 -6.00 10.91
N GLU A 56 8.35 -6.06 12.14
CA GLU A 56 7.87 -5.21 13.24
C GLU A 56 8.13 -3.73 12.97
N GLU A 57 9.33 -3.39 12.49
CA GLU A 57 9.66 -2.02 12.12
C GLU A 57 8.80 -1.55 10.94
N MET A 58 8.58 -2.41 9.96
CA MET A 58 7.69 -2.09 8.85
C MET A 58 6.25 -1.82 9.32
N ARG A 59 5.74 -2.56 10.31
CA ARG A 59 4.42 -2.27 10.91
C ARG A 59 4.39 -0.88 11.53
N ARG A 60 5.43 -0.49 12.27
CA ARG A 60 5.52 0.85 12.88
C ARG A 60 5.55 1.95 11.81
N LEU A 61 6.28 1.73 10.72
CA LEU A 61 6.31 2.68 9.59
C LEU A 61 4.93 2.80 8.93
N VAL A 62 4.21 1.69 8.75
CA VAL A 62 2.81 1.69 8.27
C VAL A 62 1.88 2.39 9.25
N ASP A 63 2.04 2.19 10.56
CA ASP A 63 1.26 2.89 11.58
C ASP A 63 1.48 4.41 11.51
N VAL A 64 2.72 4.86 11.31
CA VAL A 64 3.02 6.26 11.05
C VAL A 64 2.30 6.73 9.78
N ALA A 65 2.41 5.99 8.67
CA ALA A 65 1.75 6.31 7.41
C ALA A 65 0.22 6.50 7.58
N ARG A 66 -0.43 5.65 8.38
CA ARG A 66 -1.87 5.76 8.65
C ARG A 66 -2.27 7.10 9.29
N THR A 67 -1.38 7.70 10.09
CA THR A 67 -1.68 8.99 10.74
C THR A 67 -1.74 10.18 9.78
N TYR A 68 -1.22 10.00 8.56
CA TYR A 68 -1.22 11.03 7.51
C TYR A 68 -2.50 11.05 6.67
N LEU A 69 -3.37 10.05 6.82
CA LEU A 69 -4.62 9.94 6.08
C LEU A 69 -5.83 10.06 7.01
N ASP A 70 -6.96 10.44 6.43
CA ASP A 70 -8.24 10.35 7.14
C ASP A 70 -8.52 8.88 7.50
N PRO A 71 -8.96 8.56 8.73
CA PRO A 71 -9.24 7.19 9.13
C PRO A 71 -10.22 6.45 8.20
N LEU A 72 -11.16 7.16 7.57
CA LEU A 72 -12.08 6.58 6.59
C LEU A 72 -11.32 6.13 5.33
N VAL A 73 -10.35 6.90 4.87
CA VAL A 73 -9.51 6.56 3.71
C VAL A 73 -8.62 5.36 4.03
N VAL A 74 -8.04 5.30 5.25
CA VAL A 74 -7.27 4.12 5.69
C VAL A 74 -8.14 2.87 5.67
N ALA A 75 -9.35 2.95 6.22
CA ALA A 75 -10.27 1.82 6.27
C ALA A 75 -10.70 1.34 4.88
N GLU A 76 -10.83 2.25 3.90
CA GLU A 76 -11.07 1.88 2.50
C GLU A 76 -9.86 1.19 1.85
N MET A 77 -8.65 1.68 2.10
CA MET A 77 -7.42 1.14 1.49
C MET A 77 -7.00 -0.22 2.05
N GLU A 78 -7.39 -0.53 3.29
CA GLU A 78 -7.10 -1.80 3.95
C GLU A 78 -8.07 -2.93 3.55
N GLN A 79 -9.18 -2.60 2.88
CA GLN A 79 -10.12 -3.61 2.42
C GLN A 79 -9.58 -4.30 1.17
N PRO A 80 -9.60 -5.65 1.12
CA PRO A 80 -9.39 -6.36 -0.12
C PRO A 80 -10.39 -5.86 -1.16
N VAL A 81 -9.90 -5.42 -2.32
CA VAL A 81 -10.78 -5.01 -3.41
C VAL A 81 -11.57 -6.24 -3.87
N ASP A 82 -12.89 -6.20 -3.69
CA ASP A 82 -13.79 -7.24 -4.18
C ASP A 82 -13.88 -7.18 -5.71
N VAL A 83 -13.02 -7.96 -6.36
CA VAL A 83 -12.99 -8.11 -7.83
C VAL A 83 -14.00 -9.13 -8.35
N SER A 84 -14.87 -9.70 -7.49
CA SER A 84 -15.86 -10.71 -7.92
C SER A 84 -16.84 -10.16 -8.96
N GLN A 85 -17.11 -8.86 -8.94
CA GLN A 85 -17.97 -8.18 -9.92
C GLN A 85 -17.24 -7.77 -11.20
N TYR A 86 -15.91 -7.77 -11.20
CA TYR A 86 -15.07 -7.45 -12.36
C TYR A 86 -14.38 -8.72 -12.86
N GLY A 87 -15.19 -9.70 -13.26
CA GLY A 87 -14.70 -10.91 -13.93
C GLY A 87 -13.94 -10.55 -15.19
N LEU A 88 -12.60 -10.63 -15.14
CA LEU A 88 -11.71 -10.47 -16.29
C LEU A 88 -11.94 -11.59 -17.31
N GLY A 89 -12.97 -11.43 -18.15
CA GLY A 89 -13.06 -12.00 -19.50
C GLY A 89 -12.83 -13.50 -19.73
N ALA A 90 -12.75 -14.34 -18.70
CA ALA A 90 -12.48 -15.76 -18.88
C ALA A 90 -13.77 -16.51 -19.23
N LEU A 91 -14.02 -16.66 -20.53
CA LEU A 91 -15.03 -17.60 -21.02
C LEU A 91 -14.65 -19.02 -20.57
N LYS A 92 -15.55 -19.67 -19.82
CA LYS A 92 -15.44 -21.08 -19.43
C LYS A 92 -15.24 -21.95 -20.70
N PRO A 93 -14.24 -22.84 -20.77
CA PRO A 93 -14.12 -23.76 -21.90
C PRO A 93 -15.37 -24.65 -21.97
N LYS A 94 -15.97 -24.75 -23.16
CA LYS A 94 -17.11 -25.64 -23.39
C LYS A 94 -16.65 -27.08 -23.16
N SER A 95 -17.13 -27.69 -22.08
CA SER A 95 -17.01 -29.13 -21.85
C SER A 95 -17.70 -29.87 -23.00
N ARG A 96 -16.98 -30.84 -23.55
CA ARG A 96 -17.39 -31.69 -24.67
C ARG A 96 -18.40 -32.74 -24.22
#